data_AF-A0A6I2FY30-F1
#
_entry.id   AF-A0A6I2FY30-F1
#
_cell.length_a   1.000
_cell.length_b   1.000
_cell.length_c   1.000
_cell.angle_alpha   90.00
_cell.angle_beta   90.00
_cell.angle_gamma   90.00
#
_symmetry.space_group_name_H-M   'P 1'
#
loop_
_entity.id
_entity.type
_entity.pdbx_description
1 polymer ?
#
loop_
_entity_poly.entity_id
_entity_poly.type
_entity_poly.pdbx_seq_one_letter_code
_entity_poly.pdbx_strand_id
1 'polypeptide(L)'
;MTYVVDFKTVSTVGLESSPVSDALAGLRANEARYFKNKYDHVFTVEPADKAKETVDWVSRILEDERGIVIAARPLEATGFQVEDIRMAYVFYEDGLSINVMYTVDDGKKRAVGFKLSDGMEVPEELSSFKFARQKSKLAGTIRGSYFVIKGEY
;
A
#
# COMPACT_ATOMS: atom_id res chain seq x y z
N MET A 1 9.05 -3.24 15.46
CA MET A 1 8.62 -4.65 15.64
C MET A 1 7.38 -4.85 14.80
N THR A 2 7.22 -6.03 14.21
CA THR A 2 6.01 -6.40 13.47
C THR A 2 4.80 -6.44 14.40
N TYR A 3 3.66 -5.93 13.96
CA TYR A 3 2.42 -5.97 14.75
C TYR A 3 1.17 -6.11 13.87
N VAL A 4 0.10 -6.59 14.49
CA VAL A 4 -1.21 -6.78 13.84
C VAL A 4 -1.94 -5.45 13.72
N VAL A 5 -2.46 -5.15 12.53
CA VAL A 5 -3.33 -3.99 12.33
C VAL A 5 -4.76 -4.35 12.74
N ASP A 6 -5.20 -3.86 13.91
CA ASP A 6 -6.60 -3.99 14.35
C ASP A 6 -7.49 -2.99 13.61
N PHE A 7 -8.33 -3.48 12.71
CA PHE A 7 -9.28 -2.63 11.98
C PHE A 7 -10.55 -2.28 12.78
N LYS A 8 -10.74 -2.85 13.98
CA LYS A 8 -11.81 -2.44 14.90
C LYS A 8 -11.40 -1.23 15.73
N THR A 9 -10.11 -1.12 16.03
CA THR A 9 -9.51 -0.02 16.80
C THR A 9 -8.41 0.63 15.98
N VAL A 10 -8.78 1.59 15.13
CA VAL A 10 -7.82 2.28 14.25
C VAL A 10 -6.77 3.01 15.09
N SER A 11 -5.50 2.72 14.83
CA SER A 11 -4.35 3.27 15.53
C SER A 11 -3.40 3.94 14.54
N THR A 12 -2.83 5.08 14.92
CA THR A 12 -1.83 5.84 14.16
C THR A 12 -0.40 5.43 14.46
N VAL A 13 -0.18 4.43 15.34
CA VAL A 13 1.15 3.93 15.68
C VAL A 13 1.92 3.59 14.40
N GLY A 14 3.16 4.08 14.31
CA GLY A 14 4.06 3.93 13.17
C GLY A 14 3.83 4.92 12.02
N LEU A 15 2.78 5.74 12.08
CA LEU A 15 2.37 6.69 11.05
C LEU A 15 2.30 8.14 11.55
N GLU A 16 2.74 8.40 12.78
CA GLU A 16 2.54 9.67 13.48
C GLU A 16 3.27 10.86 12.83
N SER A 17 4.31 10.59 12.03
CA SER A 17 5.01 11.64 11.29
C SER A 17 4.29 12.07 10.01
N SER A 18 3.25 11.35 9.59
CA SER A 18 2.43 11.74 8.44
C SER A 18 1.55 12.94 8.79
N PRO A 19 1.46 13.98 7.93
CA PRO A 19 0.52 15.09 8.13
C PRO A 19 -0.95 14.66 8.00
N VAL A 20 -1.20 13.45 7.48
CA VAL A 20 -2.54 12.85 7.34
C VAL A 20 -2.61 11.50 8.09
N SER A 21 -1.94 11.40 9.24
CA SER A 21 -1.78 10.16 10.03
C SER A 21 -3.09 9.41 10.28
N ASP A 22 -4.16 10.12 10.65
CA ASP A 22 -5.48 9.51 10.91
C ASP A 22 -6.09 8.88 9.66
N ALA A 23 -6.01 9.59 8.52
CA ALA A 23 -6.52 9.10 7.25
C ALA A 23 -5.69 7.91 6.72
N LEU A 24 -4.36 7.98 6.87
CA LEU A 24 -3.45 6.90 6.49
C LEU A 24 -3.65 5.65 7.36
N ALA A 25 -3.82 5.83 8.68
CA ALA A 25 -4.16 4.76 9.60
C ALA A 25 -5.51 4.11 9.25
N GLY A 26 -6.50 4.92 8.89
CA GLY A 26 -7.79 4.47 8.38
C GLY A 26 -7.67 3.67 7.09
N LEU A 27 -6.82 4.12 6.16
CA LEU A 27 -6.51 3.41 4.91
C LEU A 27 -5.85 2.05 5.20
N ARG A 28 -4.82 2.02 6.05
CA ARG A 28 -4.14 0.79 6.51
C ARG A 28 -5.14 -0.19 7.16
N ALA A 29 -6.01 0.29 8.03
CA ALA A 29 -7.06 -0.51 8.66
C ALA A 29 -8.09 -1.03 7.64
N ASN A 30 -8.43 -0.24 6.61
CA ASN A 30 -9.31 -0.67 5.54
C ASN A 30 -8.72 -1.87 4.76
N GLU A 31 -7.42 -1.86 4.49
CA GLU A 31 -6.73 -2.98 3.86
C GLU A 31 -6.74 -4.22 4.78
N ALA A 32 -6.40 -4.05 6.06
CA ALA A 32 -6.43 -5.14 7.03
C ALA A 32 -7.80 -5.83 7.11
N ARG A 33 -8.88 -5.04 7.14
CA ARG A 33 -10.26 -5.56 7.09
C ARG A 33 -10.54 -6.34 5.81
N TYR A 34 -10.10 -5.84 4.66
CA TYR A 34 -10.31 -6.51 3.38
C TYR A 34 -9.65 -7.90 3.37
N PHE A 35 -8.38 -7.99 3.80
CA PHE A 35 -7.69 -9.28 3.85
C PHE A 35 -8.29 -10.24 4.85
N LYS A 36 -8.73 -9.75 6.02
CA LYS A 36 -9.42 -10.60 6.99
C LYS A 36 -10.74 -11.14 6.44
N ASN A 37 -11.54 -10.30 5.79
CA ASN A 37 -12.86 -10.72 5.30
C ASN A 37 -12.78 -11.61 4.06
N LYS A 38 -11.82 -11.34 3.16
CA LYS A 38 -11.73 -12.05 1.88
C LYS A 38 -10.90 -13.33 1.95
N TYR A 39 -9.80 -13.31 2.71
CA TYR A 39 -8.80 -14.37 2.72
C TYR A 39 -8.59 -15.00 4.11
N ASP A 40 -9.36 -14.59 5.11
CA ASP A 40 -9.13 -14.91 6.54
C ASP A 40 -7.72 -14.55 7.06
N HIS A 41 -7.00 -13.69 6.32
CA HIS A 41 -5.61 -13.35 6.61
C HIS A 41 -5.49 -12.25 7.67
N VAL A 42 -4.55 -12.42 8.60
CA VAL A 42 -4.22 -11.42 9.63
C VAL A 42 -3.15 -10.48 9.09
N PHE A 43 -3.55 -9.27 8.72
CA PHE A 43 -2.66 -8.26 8.18
C PHE A 43 -1.74 -7.70 9.28
N THR A 44 -0.44 -7.82 9.06
CA THR A 44 0.60 -7.28 9.94
C THR A 44 1.46 -6.28 9.17
N VAL A 45 2.09 -5.36 9.89
CA VAL A 45 3.03 -4.39 9.35
C VAL A 45 4.25 -4.29 10.25
N GLU A 46 5.35 -3.82 9.70
CA GLU A 46 6.55 -3.47 10.45
C GLU A 46 7.18 -2.18 9.90
N PRO A 47 8.04 -1.51 10.69
CA PRO A 47 8.77 -0.33 10.24
C PRO A 47 9.54 -0.58 8.93
N ALA A 48 9.52 0.39 8.02
CA ALA A 48 10.12 0.26 6.70
C ALA A 48 11.63 -0.06 6.73
N ASP A 49 12.35 0.37 7.77
CA ASP A 49 13.78 0.06 7.96
C ASP A 49 14.05 -1.42 8.29
N LYS A 50 13.03 -2.15 8.73
CA LYS A 50 13.06 -3.60 8.97
C LYS A 50 12.53 -4.40 7.78
N ALA A 51 11.54 -3.86 7.06
CA ALA A 51 10.97 -4.46 5.85
C ALA A 51 11.68 -4.05 4.54
N LYS A 52 13.01 -3.86 4.57
CA LYS A 52 13.78 -3.36 3.41
C LYS A 52 13.56 -4.18 2.13
N GLU A 53 13.58 -5.50 2.22
CA GLU A 53 13.35 -6.37 1.06
C GLU A 53 12.00 -6.08 0.36
N THR A 54 10.94 -5.84 1.15
CA THR A 54 9.61 -5.52 0.61
C THR A 54 9.62 -4.14 -0.05
N VAL A 55 10.22 -3.14 0.61
CA VAL A 55 10.32 -1.78 0.08
C VAL A 55 11.13 -1.77 -1.22
N ASP A 56 12.30 -2.42 -1.23
CA ASP A 56 13.21 -2.49 -2.37
C ASP A 56 12.55 -3.21 -3.56
N TRP A 57 11.79 -4.28 -3.31
CA TRP A 57 11.05 -4.99 -4.35
C TRP A 57 9.96 -4.11 -4.99
N VAL A 58 9.17 -3.41 -4.18
CA VAL A 58 8.15 -2.48 -4.70
C VAL A 58 8.80 -1.32 -5.46
N SER A 59 9.87 -0.73 -4.93
CA SER A 59 10.60 0.35 -5.60
C SER A 59 11.18 -0.08 -6.94
N ARG A 60 11.76 -1.28 -7.01
CA ARG A 60 12.29 -1.83 -8.27
C ARG A 60 11.19 -1.99 -9.33
N ILE A 61 10.02 -2.50 -8.96
CA ILE A 61 8.90 -2.65 -9.90
C ILE A 61 8.46 -1.27 -10.43
N LEU A 62 8.35 -0.27 -9.55
CA LEU A 62 7.94 1.09 -9.93
C LEU A 62 8.93 1.74 -10.91
N GLU A 63 10.22 1.61 -10.64
CA GLU A 63 11.30 2.17 -11.47
C GLU A 63 11.38 1.44 -12.83
N ASP A 64 11.45 0.11 -12.82
CA ASP A 64 11.62 -0.68 -14.05
C ASP A 64 10.39 -0.59 -14.97
N GLU A 65 9.16 -0.55 -14.43
CA GLU A 65 7.93 -0.52 -15.24
C GLU A 65 7.56 0.88 -15.75
N ARG A 66 7.86 1.93 -14.96
CA ARG A 66 7.30 3.27 -15.17
C ARG A 66 8.28 4.41 -14.93
N GLY A 67 9.52 4.15 -14.51
CA GLY A 67 10.47 5.20 -14.12
C GLY A 67 10.00 6.00 -12.91
N ILE A 68 9.17 5.40 -12.03
CA ILE A 68 8.61 6.08 -10.86
C ILE A 68 9.56 5.87 -9.68
N VAL A 69 10.00 6.98 -9.08
CA VAL A 69 10.72 7.01 -7.80
C VAL A 69 9.89 7.82 -6.82
N ILE A 70 9.45 7.19 -5.73
CA ILE A 70 8.63 7.85 -4.71
C ILE A 70 9.52 8.75 -3.85
N ALA A 71 9.19 10.04 -3.79
CA ALA A 71 9.95 11.02 -3.03
C ALA A 71 9.66 10.92 -1.52
N ALA A 72 8.43 10.54 -1.15
CA ALA A 72 8.02 10.40 0.24
C ALA A 72 8.78 9.27 0.94
N ARG A 73 9.04 9.45 2.24
CA ARG A 73 9.70 8.45 3.07
C ARG A 73 8.75 7.28 3.37
N PRO A 74 9.15 6.01 3.18
CA PRO A 74 8.35 4.87 3.62
C PRO A 74 8.37 4.79 5.15
N LEU A 75 7.20 4.60 5.75
CA LEU A 75 7.03 4.48 7.21
C LEU A 75 6.91 3.02 7.63
N GLU A 76 6.05 2.28 6.95
CA GLU A 76 5.80 0.86 7.22
C GLU A 76 5.62 0.07 5.94
N ALA A 77 5.93 -1.22 6.01
CA ALA A 77 5.67 -2.15 4.93
C ALA A 77 5.27 -3.52 5.44
N THR A 78 4.74 -4.34 4.53
CA THR A 78 4.43 -5.74 4.77
C THR A 78 4.48 -6.53 3.48
N GLY A 79 5.03 -7.74 3.56
CA GLY A 79 5.03 -8.72 2.49
C GLY A 79 4.42 -10.02 3.02
N PHE A 80 3.48 -10.58 2.27
CA PHE A 80 2.80 -11.82 2.64
C PHE A 80 2.27 -12.54 1.40
N GLN A 81 1.83 -13.78 1.57
CA GLN A 81 1.15 -14.54 0.52
C GLN A 81 -0.27 -14.88 0.97
N VAL A 82 -1.22 -14.70 0.06
CA VAL A 82 -2.58 -15.22 0.18
C VAL A 82 -2.87 -16.03 -1.07
N GLU A 83 -3.32 -17.28 -0.90
CA GLU A 83 -3.52 -18.21 -2.02
C GLU A 83 -2.24 -18.31 -2.88
N ASP A 84 -2.34 -18.11 -4.20
CA ASP A 84 -1.25 -18.09 -5.19
C ASP A 84 -0.73 -16.66 -5.48
N ILE A 85 -1.00 -15.71 -4.59
CA ILE A 85 -0.72 -14.28 -4.79
C ILE A 85 0.28 -13.79 -3.75
N ARG A 86 1.48 -13.43 -4.20
CA ARG A 86 2.44 -12.64 -3.40
C ARG A 86 1.94 -11.20 -3.34
N MET A 87 1.71 -10.72 -2.12
CA MET A 87 1.26 -9.37 -1.83
C MET A 87 2.38 -8.58 -1.15
N ALA A 88 2.49 -7.31 -1.50
CA ALA A 88 3.25 -6.34 -0.73
C ALA A 88 2.44 -5.06 -0.55
N TYR A 89 2.68 -4.37 0.57
CA TYR A 89 2.19 -3.03 0.84
C TYR A 89 3.32 -2.17 1.40
N VAL A 90 3.36 -0.90 0.99
CA VAL A 90 4.21 0.14 1.57
C VAL A 90 3.34 1.37 1.85
N PHE A 91 3.46 1.92 3.06
CA PHE A 91 2.78 3.13 3.51
C PHE A 91 3.80 4.25 3.68
N TYR A 92 3.57 5.36 3.00
CA TYR A 92 4.47 6.49 2.91
C TYR A 92 4.00 7.68 3.75
N GLU A 93 4.95 8.51 4.16
CA GLU A 93 4.74 9.64 5.06
C GLU A 93 3.73 10.66 4.54
N ASP A 94 3.63 10.87 3.24
CA ASP A 94 2.69 11.81 2.62
C ASP A 94 1.23 11.33 2.60
N GLY A 95 0.96 10.09 3.02
CA GLY A 95 -0.36 9.46 2.98
C GLY A 95 -0.57 8.49 1.82
N LEU A 96 0.43 8.26 0.98
CA LEU A 96 0.38 7.27 -0.10
C LEU A 96 0.46 5.84 0.47
N SER A 97 -0.39 4.96 -0.03
CA SER A 97 -0.23 3.52 0.09
C SER A 97 -0.04 2.92 -1.29
N ILE A 98 1.00 2.12 -1.44
CA ILE A 98 1.28 1.34 -2.65
C ILE A 98 1.11 -0.13 -2.31
N ASN A 99 0.44 -0.88 -3.17
CA ASN A 99 0.42 -2.32 -3.08
C ASN A 99 0.87 -2.99 -4.37
N VAL A 100 1.46 -4.17 -4.23
CA VAL A 100 1.79 -5.05 -5.35
C VAL A 100 0.99 -6.33 -5.17
N MET A 101 0.24 -6.69 -6.20
CA MET A 101 -0.39 -8.00 -6.35
C MET A 101 0.39 -8.76 -7.40
N TYR A 102 1.00 -9.88 -7.02
CA TYR A 102 1.88 -10.64 -7.89
C TYR A 102 1.52 -12.13 -7.87
N THR A 103 0.73 -12.56 -8.85
CA THR A 103 0.37 -13.96 -9.05
C THR A 103 1.59 -14.80 -9.43
N VAL A 104 1.76 -15.94 -8.75
CA VAL A 104 2.91 -16.84 -8.91
C VAL A 104 2.81 -17.62 -10.22
N ASP A 105 1.64 -18.20 -10.52
CA ASP A 105 1.47 -19.15 -11.62
C ASP A 105 0.99 -18.53 -12.95
N ASP A 106 0.32 -17.37 -12.90
CA ASP A 106 -0.22 -16.69 -14.09
C ASP A 106 0.23 -15.23 -14.13
N GLY A 107 1.22 -14.92 -14.99
CA GLY A 107 1.73 -13.55 -15.16
C GLY A 107 0.70 -12.51 -15.60
N LYS A 108 -0.51 -12.92 -16.04
CA LYS A 108 -1.54 -11.99 -16.55
C LYS A 108 -2.29 -11.21 -15.46
N LYS A 109 -2.05 -11.47 -14.18
CA LYS A 109 -2.75 -10.82 -13.04
C LYS A 109 -1.81 -10.14 -12.06
N ARG A 110 -0.75 -9.50 -12.57
CA ARG A 110 0.21 -8.73 -11.77
C ARG A 110 -0.05 -7.24 -11.90
N ALA A 111 -0.15 -6.52 -10.78
CA ALA A 111 -0.45 -5.10 -10.80
C ALA A 111 0.15 -4.37 -9.60
N VAL A 112 0.43 -3.08 -9.81
CA VAL A 112 0.70 -2.11 -8.75
C VAL A 112 -0.55 -1.25 -8.58
N GLY A 113 -1.03 -1.12 -7.35
CA GLY A 113 -2.09 -0.19 -7.00
C GLY A 113 -1.57 0.98 -6.18
N PHE A 114 -2.13 2.16 -6.45
CA PHE A 114 -1.91 3.38 -5.69
C PHE A 114 -3.19 3.75 -4.94
N LYS A 115 -3.06 4.10 -3.68
CA LYS A 115 -4.15 4.64 -2.86
C LYS A 115 -3.67 5.89 -2.15
N LEU A 116 -4.32 7.01 -2.44
CA LEU A 116 -4.11 8.27 -1.76
C LEU A 116 -5.12 8.39 -0.63
N SER A 117 -4.62 8.66 0.58
CA SER A 117 -5.44 8.93 1.77
C SER A 117 -6.29 10.19 1.58
N ASP A 118 -7.30 10.36 2.42
CA ASP A 118 -8.06 11.60 2.45
C ASP A 118 -7.14 12.77 2.89
N GLY A 119 -7.33 13.95 2.30
CA GLY A 119 -6.54 15.14 2.62
C GLY A 119 -5.14 15.26 1.98
N MET A 120 -4.60 14.24 1.32
CA MET A 120 -3.30 14.38 0.62
C MET A 120 -3.43 14.95 -0.81
N GLU A 121 -2.37 15.50 -1.38
CA GLU A 121 -2.32 15.85 -2.80
C GLU A 121 -1.89 14.66 -3.66
N VAL A 122 -1.95 14.78 -4.99
CA VAL A 122 -1.37 13.76 -5.89
C VAL A 122 0.13 14.07 -6.00
N PRO A 123 1.04 13.13 -5.65
CA PRO A 123 2.48 13.34 -5.81
C PRO A 123 2.85 13.64 -7.27
N GLU A 124 3.88 14.46 -7.49
CA GLU A 124 4.27 14.90 -8.84
C GLU A 124 4.65 13.71 -9.73
N GLU A 125 5.36 12.73 -9.17
CA GLU A 125 5.76 11.48 -9.82
C GLU A 125 4.56 10.60 -10.23
N LEU A 126 3.37 10.86 -9.67
CA LEU A 126 2.11 10.17 -10.01
C LEU A 126 1.11 11.07 -10.76
N SER A 127 1.50 12.29 -11.15
CA SER A 127 0.61 13.27 -11.78
C SER A 127 -0.04 12.83 -13.11
N SER A 128 0.60 11.90 -13.82
CA SER A 128 0.09 11.33 -15.06
C SER A 128 -1.07 10.33 -14.85
N PHE A 129 -1.26 9.84 -13.63
CA PHE A 129 -2.30 8.87 -13.31
C PHE A 129 -3.65 9.55 -13.06
N LYS A 130 -4.72 8.87 -13.50
CA LYS A 130 -6.09 9.27 -13.16
C LYS A 130 -6.53 8.51 -11.92
N PHE A 131 -7.01 9.26 -10.93
CA PHE A 131 -7.46 8.69 -9.66
C PHE A 131 -8.98 8.69 -9.53
N ALA A 132 -9.56 7.51 -9.33
CA ALA A 132 -10.98 7.34 -9.02
C ALA A 132 -11.22 7.48 -7.52
N ARG A 133 -12.36 8.07 -7.12
CA ARG A 133 -12.72 8.26 -5.71
C ARG A 133 -13.66 7.15 -5.25
N GLN A 134 -13.42 6.62 -4.05
CA GLN A 134 -14.33 5.73 -3.34
C GLN A 134 -14.46 6.17 -1.88
N LYS A 135 -15.61 5.90 -1.26
CA LYS A 135 -15.85 6.18 0.17
C LYS A 135 -15.58 4.95 1.01
N SER A 136 -14.89 5.14 2.13
CA SER A 136 -14.63 4.13 3.15
C SER A 136 -15.11 4.64 4.51
N LYS A 137 -15.73 3.76 5.28
CA LYS A 137 -16.08 4.05 6.69
C LYS A 137 -14.84 4.22 7.57
N LEU A 138 -13.72 3.59 7.21
CA LEU A 138 -12.48 3.62 7.99
C LEU A 138 -11.52 4.72 7.51
N ALA A 139 -11.53 5.04 6.22
CA ALA A 139 -10.49 5.86 5.59
C ALA A 139 -11.02 7.16 4.94
N GLY A 140 -12.28 7.53 5.17
CA GLY A 140 -12.89 8.68 4.49
C GLY A 140 -12.93 8.48 2.98
N THR A 141 -12.41 9.44 2.21
CA THR A 141 -12.29 9.32 0.75
C THR A 141 -10.94 8.71 0.37
N ILE A 142 -10.95 7.54 -0.27
CA ILE A 142 -9.75 6.95 -0.89
C ILE A 142 -9.75 7.30 -2.36
N ARG A 143 -8.62 7.78 -2.87
CA ARG A 143 -8.38 7.96 -4.32
C ARG A 143 -7.48 6.85 -4.82
N GLY A 144 -7.99 6.02 -5.72
CA GLY A 144 -7.28 4.84 -6.24
C GLY A 144 -6.87 4.99 -7.71
N SER A 145 -5.70 4.47 -8.05
CA SER A 145 -5.26 4.22 -9.43
C SER A 145 -4.42 2.94 -9.47
N TYR A 146 -4.04 2.46 -10.65
CA TYR A 146 -3.21 1.26 -10.79
C TYR A 146 -2.53 1.19 -12.16
N PHE A 147 -1.55 0.31 -12.28
CA PHE A 147 -1.08 -0.19 -13.57
C PHE A 147 -0.77 -1.70 -13.50
N VAL A 148 -0.78 -2.34 -14.68
CA VAL A 148 -0.42 -3.76 -14.84
C VAL A 148 1.08 -3.90 -15.03
N ILE A 149 1.69 -4.84 -14.31
CA ILE A 149 3.12 -5.18 -14.41
C ILE A 149 3.33 -6.03 -15.66
N LYS A 150 4.35 -5.69 -16.46
CA LYS A 150 4.69 -6.40 -17.71
C LYS A 150 5.93 -7.28 -17.58
N GLY A 151 6.86 -6.93 -16.69
CA GLY A 151 8.09 -7.66 -16.42
C GLY A 151 7.93 -8.77 -15.37
N GLU A 152 9.06 -9.38 -15.04
CA GLU A 152 9.19 -10.40 -14.00
C GLU A 152 10.16 -9.94 -12.92
N TYR A 153 9.72 -10.09 -11.66
CA TYR A 153 10.32 -9.59 -10.43
C TYR A 153 10.21 -10.58 -9.28
#